data_AF-A0A1B6F9H5-F1
#
_entry.id   AF-A0A1B6F9H5-F1
#
_cell.length_a   1.000
_cell.length_b   1.000
_cell.length_c   1.000
_cell.angle_alpha   90.00
_cell.angle_beta   90.00
_cell.angle_gamma   90.00
#
_symmetry.space_group_name_H-M   'P 1'
#
loop_
_entity.id
_entity.type
_entity.pdbx_description
1 polymer ?
#
loop_
_entity_poly.entity_id
_entity_poly.type
_entity_poly.pdbx_seq_one_letter_code
_entity_poly.pdbx_strand_id
1 'polypeptide(L)'
;SHIVVFNRRRVGEVSLMEIDSFKDRVTAQEPQGEIEKLLSQSEANMFSELDIVYLRGKKGAKVDCLLTPNMTKCMLYLVENREANGVLKDNIYMFCLPYSKHCMRGSDAIKEMADSCGAKIPSQLTSTKLRKHISTVS
;
A
#
# COMPACT_ATOMS: atom_id res chain seq x y z
N SER A 1 6.49 -1.20 2.91
CA SER A 1 6.17 -2.24 3.93
C SER A 1 4.89 -1.92 4.70
N HIS A 2 4.73 -0.72 5.27
CA HIS A 2 3.55 -0.33 6.08
C HIS A 2 2.20 -0.59 5.36
N ILE A 3 2.06 -0.15 4.12
CA ILE A 3 0.83 -0.32 3.32
C ILE A 3 0.47 -1.80 3.14
N VAL A 4 1.46 -2.66 2.92
CA VAL A 4 1.25 -4.11 2.73
C VAL A 4 0.71 -4.75 4.00
N VAL A 5 1.31 -4.43 5.15
CA VAL A 5 0.92 -5.00 6.45
C VAL A 5 -0.46 -4.50 6.85
N PHE A 6 -0.71 -3.19 6.74
CA PHE A 6 -2.01 -2.58 7.08
C PHE A 6 -3.15 -3.17 6.27
N ASN A 7 -2.99 -3.27 4.95
CA ASN A 7 -4.03 -3.80 4.07
C ASN A 7 -4.10 -5.33 4.02
N ARG A 8 -3.17 -6.04 4.69
CA ARG A 8 -3.06 -7.50 4.65
C ARG A 8 -2.93 -8.06 3.22
N ARG A 9 -2.37 -7.26 2.31
CA ARG A 9 -2.34 -7.54 0.86
C ARG A 9 -1.14 -8.37 0.45
N ARG A 10 -1.20 -8.94 -0.75
CA ARG A 10 0.01 -9.53 -1.34
C ARG A 10 0.94 -8.40 -1.74
N VAL A 11 2.21 -8.60 -1.46
CA VAL A 11 3.27 -7.64 -1.77
C VAL A 11 3.23 -7.16 -3.22
N GLY A 12 2.97 -8.07 -4.16
CA GLY A 12 2.94 -7.76 -5.59
C GLY A 12 1.85 -6.77 -5.98
N GLU A 13 0.68 -6.82 -5.32
CA GLU A 13 -0.44 -5.90 -5.59
C GLU A 13 -0.02 -4.46 -5.27
N VAL A 14 0.62 -4.25 -4.12
CA VAL A 14 1.08 -2.91 -3.68
C VAL A 14 2.34 -2.46 -4.41
N SER A 15 3.27 -3.37 -4.71
CA SER A 15 4.53 -3.02 -5.39
C SER A 15 4.28 -2.51 -6.82
N LEU A 16 3.24 -3.05 -7.48
CA LEU A 16 2.83 -2.66 -8.82
C LEU A 16 1.83 -1.50 -8.85
N MET A 17 1.62 -0.81 -7.73
CA MET A 17 0.77 0.38 -7.69
C MET A 17 1.31 1.44 -8.65
N GLU A 18 0.46 1.90 -9.56
CA GLU A 18 0.76 2.97 -10.51
C GLU A 18 0.45 4.34 -9.89
N ILE A 19 1.18 5.36 -10.33
CA ILE A 19 0.96 6.74 -9.87
C ILE A 19 -0.46 7.20 -10.22
N ASP A 20 -0.93 6.87 -11.42
CA ASP A 20 -2.25 7.30 -11.88
C ASP A 20 -3.35 6.67 -11.03
N SER A 21 -3.21 5.39 -10.64
CA SER A 21 -4.12 4.78 -9.66
C SER A 21 -4.15 5.51 -8.31
N PHE A 22 -3.02 6.06 -7.86
CA PHE A 22 -2.95 6.86 -6.64
C PHE A 22 -3.54 8.27 -6.82
N LYS A 23 -3.41 8.88 -7.99
CA LYS A 23 -4.04 10.17 -8.31
C LYS A 23 -5.55 10.05 -8.40
N ASP A 24 -6.04 8.97 -9.00
CA ASP A 24 -7.47 8.65 -9.17
C ASP A 24 -8.08 7.97 -7.93
N ARG A 25 -7.44 8.12 -6.76
CA ARG A 25 -7.92 7.55 -5.51
C ARG A 25 -9.20 8.24 -5.07
N VAL A 26 -10.08 7.48 -4.42
CA VAL A 26 -11.25 8.03 -3.72
C VAL A 26 -10.73 8.62 -2.41
N THR A 27 -10.89 9.93 -2.22
CA THR A 27 -10.45 10.55 -0.96
C THR A 27 -11.45 10.29 0.16
N ALA A 28 -10.98 10.39 1.40
CA ALA A 28 -11.83 10.31 2.58
C ALA A 28 -13.02 11.32 2.59
N GLN A 29 -12.95 12.41 1.81
CA GLN A 29 -14.04 13.38 1.71
C GLN A 29 -15.10 13.02 0.66
N GLU A 30 -14.82 12.08 -0.22
CA GLU A 30 -15.76 11.67 -1.26
C GLU A 30 -16.82 10.71 -0.67
N PRO A 31 -18.09 10.79 -1.10
CA PRO A 31 -19.13 9.87 -0.63
C PRO A 31 -18.80 8.43 -1.04
N GLN A 32 -18.63 7.52 -0.08
CA GLN A 32 -18.23 6.14 -0.33
C GLN A 32 -19.43 5.19 -0.57
N GLY A 33 -20.60 5.77 -0.84
CA GLY A 33 -21.76 5.10 -1.42
C GLY A 33 -22.40 4.06 -0.50
N GLU A 34 -22.56 2.84 -1.01
CA GLU A 34 -23.22 1.75 -0.26
C GLU A 34 -22.36 1.15 0.84
N ILE A 35 -21.04 1.33 0.79
CA ILE A 35 -20.12 0.75 1.78
C ILE A 35 -20.38 1.38 3.15
N GLU A 36 -20.55 2.70 3.22
CA GLU A 36 -20.84 3.42 4.47
C GLU A 36 -22.08 2.88 5.19
N LYS A 37 -23.08 2.38 4.43
CA LYS A 37 -24.32 1.83 4.98
C LYS A 37 -24.14 0.46 5.63
N LEU A 38 -23.06 -0.24 5.32
CA LEU A 38 -22.74 -1.57 5.83
C LEU A 38 -21.77 -1.54 7.02
N LEU A 39 -21.20 -0.37 7.34
CA LEU A 39 -20.23 -0.20 8.42
C LEU A 39 -20.93 0.05 9.76
N SER A 40 -20.40 -0.54 10.83
CA SER A 40 -20.73 -0.11 12.19
C SER A 40 -20.25 1.32 12.44
N GLN A 41 -20.78 2.00 13.47
CA GLN A 41 -20.37 3.36 13.80
C GLN A 41 -18.85 3.50 14.02
N SER A 42 -18.22 2.53 14.67
CA SER A 42 -16.77 2.50 14.87
C SER A 42 -16.00 2.33 13.57
N GLU A 43 -16.48 1.48 12.66
CA GLU A 43 -15.85 1.28 11.37
C GLU A 43 -16.03 2.51 10.47
N ALA A 44 -17.21 3.11 10.45
CA ALA A 44 -17.49 4.34 9.69
C ALA A 44 -16.57 5.48 10.12
N ASN A 45 -16.38 5.69 11.43
CA ASN A 45 -15.46 6.72 11.95
C ASN A 45 -14.01 6.48 11.54
N MET A 46 -13.56 5.22 11.50
CA MET A 46 -12.21 4.90 11.05
C MET A 46 -12.08 5.06 9.53
N PHE A 47 -13.11 4.65 8.79
CA PHE A 47 -13.11 4.63 7.32
C PHE A 47 -13.21 6.03 6.72
N SER A 48 -13.86 6.98 7.42
CA SER A 48 -13.96 8.39 7.03
C SER A 48 -12.63 9.15 6.99
N GLU A 49 -11.54 8.55 7.48
CA GLU A 49 -10.20 9.13 7.42
C GLU A 49 -9.28 8.42 6.41
N LEU A 50 -9.77 7.39 5.72
CA LEU A 50 -8.97 6.57 4.82
C LEU A 50 -9.24 6.92 3.35
N ASP A 51 -8.17 7.05 2.58
CA ASP A 51 -8.27 7.10 1.12
C ASP A 51 -8.29 5.68 0.54
N ILE A 52 -8.96 5.48 -0.58
CA ILE A 52 -9.04 4.19 -1.28
C ILE A 52 -8.35 4.29 -2.63
N VAL A 53 -7.28 3.54 -2.80
CA VAL A 53 -6.60 3.34 -4.08
C VAL A 53 -7.06 2.03 -4.70
N TYR A 54 -7.52 2.09 -5.95
CA TYR A 54 -7.89 0.90 -6.70
C TYR A 54 -6.70 0.32 -7.45
N LEU A 55 -6.25 -0.85 -7.02
CA LEU A 55 -5.13 -1.58 -7.59
C LEU A 55 -5.60 -2.64 -8.58
N ARG A 56 -4.71 -3.00 -9.50
CA ARG A 56 -4.90 -4.12 -10.43
C ARG A 56 -4.36 -5.41 -9.81
N GLY A 57 -5.28 -6.30 -9.46
CA GLY A 57 -4.98 -7.66 -9.00
C GLY A 57 -4.77 -8.65 -10.14
N LYS A 58 -4.60 -9.93 -9.77
CA LYS A 58 -4.42 -11.04 -10.73
C LYS A 58 -5.61 -11.10 -11.69
N LYS A 59 -5.34 -11.34 -12.98
CA LYS A 59 -6.36 -11.39 -14.06
C LYS A 59 -7.21 -10.11 -14.18
N GLY A 60 -6.68 -8.95 -13.76
CA GLY A 60 -7.40 -7.68 -13.86
C GLY A 60 -8.47 -7.47 -12.79
N ALA A 61 -8.53 -8.31 -11.76
CA ALA A 61 -9.43 -8.09 -10.63
C ALA A 61 -9.13 -6.74 -9.98
N LYS A 62 -10.15 -5.93 -9.72
CA LYS A 62 -10.00 -4.66 -8.98
C LYS A 62 -9.80 -4.97 -7.49
N VAL A 63 -8.78 -4.36 -6.88
CA VAL A 63 -8.39 -4.63 -5.50
C VAL A 63 -8.23 -3.32 -4.74
N ASP A 64 -8.98 -3.17 -3.66
CA ASP A 64 -8.95 -1.94 -2.86
C ASP A 64 -7.76 -1.92 -1.90
N CYS A 65 -7.09 -0.78 -1.84
CA CYS A 65 -5.98 -0.50 -0.94
C CYS A 65 -6.29 0.77 -0.14
N LEU A 66 -6.51 0.60 1.15
CA LEU A 66 -6.77 1.67 2.10
C LEU A 66 -5.46 2.35 2.49
N LEU A 67 -5.47 3.67 2.53
CA LEU A 67 -4.34 4.49 2.95
C LEU A 67 -4.74 5.36 4.13
N THR A 68 -3.93 5.32 5.18
CA THR A 68 -4.08 6.26 6.30
C THR A 68 -3.59 7.65 5.89
N PRO A 69 -4.00 8.72 6.59
CA PRO A 69 -3.55 10.09 6.27
C PRO A 69 -2.03 10.22 6.24
N ASN A 70 -1.31 9.50 7.12
CA ASN A 70 0.14 9.49 7.12
C ASN A 70 0.72 8.78 5.89
N MET A 71 0.13 7.66 5.47
CA MET A 71 0.55 6.96 4.25
C MET A 71 0.35 7.84 3.02
N THR A 72 -0.82 8.49 2.89
CA THR A 72 -1.11 9.42 1.79
C THR A 72 -0.11 10.56 1.75
N LYS A 73 0.22 11.19 2.90
CA LYS A 73 1.23 12.25 2.98
C LYS A 73 2.61 11.78 2.49
N CYS A 74 3.08 10.63 2.96
CA CYS A 74 4.35 10.07 2.49
C CYS A 74 4.33 9.77 0.99
N MET A 75 3.20 9.29 0.47
CA MET A 75 3.04 9.02 -0.96
C MET A 75 3.05 10.30 -1.80
N LEU A 76 2.35 11.36 -1.37
CA LEU A 76 2.42 12.67 -2.03
C LEU A 76 3.85 13.19 -2.09
N TYR A 77 4.59 13.11 -0.97
CA TYR A 77 6.00 13.49 -0.93
C TYR A 77 6.85 12.68 -1.91
N LEU A 78 6.62 11.37 -2.02
CA LEU A 78 7.31 10.53 -3.00
C LEU A 78 7.02 10.99 -4.44
N VAL A 79 5.79 11.38 -4.76
CA VAL A 79 5.39 11.86 -6.09
C VAL A 79 6.04 13.21 -6.41
N GLU A 80 6.09 14.13 -5.45
CA GLU A 80 6.67 15.47 -5.62
C GLU A 80 8.19 15.41 -5.87
N ASN A 81 8.89 14.46 -5.23
CA ASN A 81 10.35 14.41 -5.23
C ASN A 81 10.95 13.39 -6.22
N ARG A 82 10.16 12.81 -7.12
CA ARG A 82 10.60 11.71 -8.01
C ARG A 82 11.81 12.08 -8.86
N GLU A 83 11.71 13.17 -9.62
CA GLU A 83 12.77 13.56 -10.57
C GLU A 83 14.07 13.91 -9.85
N ALA A 84 13.98 14.60 -8.71
CA ALA A 84 15.13 14.94 -7.87
C ALA A 84 15.87 13.71 -7.32
N ASN A 85 15.18 12.57 -7.20
CA ASN A 85 15.74 11.31 -6.71
C ASN A 85 16.10 10.33 -7.83
N GLY A 86 16.27 10.82 -9.07
CA GLY A 86 16.77 10.02 -10.19
C GLY A 86 15.75 9.03 -10.75
N VAL A 87 14.45 9.21 -10.46
CA VAL A 87 13.39 8.38 -11.04
C VAL A 87 13.20 8.77 -12.50
N LEU A 88 13.18 7.76 -13.39
CA LEU A 88 12.96 7.98 -14.81
C LEU A 88 11.52 8.46 -15.07
N LYS A 89 11.35 9.39 -16.01
CA LYS A 89 10.03 9.97 -16.37
C LYS A 89 9.04 8.93 -16.91
N ASP A 90 9.55 7.84 -17.48
CA ASP A 90 8.74 6.75 -18.02
C ASP A 90 8.43 5.65 -16.99
N ASN A 91 8.93 5.77 -15.75
CA ASN A 91 8.58 4.84 -14.67
C ASN A 91 7.25 5.24 -14.01
N ILE A 92 6.21 4.48 -14.34
CA ILE A 92 4.83 4.69 -13.89
C ILE A 92 4.55 4.22 -12.45
N TYR A 93 5.48 3.49 -11.83
CA TYR A 93 5.22 2.86 -10.54
C TYR A 93 5.41 3.84 -9.39
N MET A 94 4.50 3.76 -8.41
CA MET A 94 4.56 4.55 -7.19
C MET A 94 5.86 4.29 -6.41
N PHE A 95 6.16 3.00 -6.17
CA PHE A 95 7.39 2.55 -5.50
C PHE A 95 8.47 2.24 -6.54
N CYS A 96 8.92 3.24 -7.29
CA CYS A 96 9.94 3.11 -8.32
C CYS A 96 11.36 2.92 -7.74
N LEU A 97 12.25 2.31 -8.52
CA LEU A 97 13.69 2.33 -8.29
C LEU A 97 14.35 3.49 -9.06
N PRO A 98 15.29 4.23 -8.45
CA PRO A 98 16.09 5.23 -9.16
C PRO A 98 16.81 4.62 -10.37
N TYR A 99 16.91 5.39 -11.46
CA TYR A 99 17.61 5.03 -12.69
C TYR A 99 17.11 3.72 -13.35
N SER A 100 15.89 3.29 -13.02
CA SER A 100 15.31 2.03 -13.47
C SER A 100 13.84 2.22 -13.83
N LYS A 101 13.33 1.37 -14.73
CA LYS A 101 11.90 1.30 -15.08
C LYS A 101 11.11 0.34 -14.16
N HIS A 102 11.80 -0.32 -13.24
CA HIS A 102 11.21 -1.30 -12.35
C HIS A 102 10.74 -0.66 -11.04
N CYS A 103 9.81 -1.35 -10.37
CA CYS A 103 9.40 -1.04 -9.01
C CYS A 103 10.27 -1.78 -7.98
N MET A 104 10.30 -1.25 -6.77
CA MET A 104 10.85 -1.90 -5.60
C MET A 104 10.11 -3.21 -5.34
N ARG A 105 10.85 -4.26 -4.98
CA ARG A 105 10.27 -5.51 -4.51
C ARG A 105 9.84 -5.32 -3.06
N GLY A 106 8.53 -5.30 -2.79
CA GLY A 106 8.07 -5.11 -1.42
C GLY A 106 8.45 -6.25 -0.45
N SER A 107 8.94 -7.40 -0.94
CA SER A 107 9.49 -8.48 -0.10
C SER A 107 10.76 -8.01 0.59
N ASP A 108 11.57 -7.26 -0.14
CA ASP A 108 12.87 -6.77 0.32
C ASP A 108 12.62 -5.67 1.35
N ALA A 109 11.64 -4.78 1.09
CA ALA A 109 11.20 -3.77 2.05
C ALA A 109 10.61 -4.35 3.35
N ILE A 110 9.96 -5.52 3.30
CA ILE A 110 9.46 -6.21 4.51
C ILE A 110 10.61 -6.89 5.24
N LYS A 111 11.54 -7.49 4.50
CA LYS A 111 12.73 -8.13 5.08
C LYS A 111 13.58 -7.11 5.82
N GLU A 112 13.86 -5.96 5.22
CA GLU A 112 14.61 -4.87 5.84
C GLU A 112 13.95 -4.40 7.14
N MET A 113 12.63 -4.20 7.12
CA MET A 113 11.85 -3.87 8.32
C MET A 113 11.92 -4.97 9.39
N ALA A 114 11.85 -6.24 9.01
CA ALA A 114 11.95 -7.36 9.93
C ALA A 114 13.32 -7.43 10.59
N ASP A 115 14.38 -7.18 9.82
CA ASP A 115 15.76 -7.18 10.30
C ASP A 115 16.00 -5.98 11.24
N SER A 116 15.35 -4.84 10.99
CA SER A 116 15.48 -3.63 11.82
C SER A 116 14.57 -3.58 13.05
N CYS A 117 13.54 -4.42 13.16
CA CYS A 117 12.53 -4.30 14.22
C CYS A 117 12.91 -5.00 15.55
N GLY A 118 14.11 -5.57 15.66
CA GLY A 118 14.57 -6.23 16.90
C GLY A 118 13.88 -7.55 17.22
N ALA A 119 13.23 -8.19 16.25
CA ALA A 119 12.61 -9.49 16.45
C ALA A 119 13.66 -10.57 16.75
N LYS A 120 13.31 -11.54 17.61
CA LYS A 120 14.21 -12.67 17.93
C LYS A 120 14.56 -13.52 16.71
N ILE A 121 13.61 -13.66 15.77
CA ILE A 121 13.78 -14.45 14.55
C ILE A 121 13.20 -13.68 13.35
N PRO A 122 13.91 -12.66 12.82
CA PRO A 122 13.44 -11.83 11.72
C PRO A 122 13.03 -12.61 10.46
N SER A 123 13.69 -13.74 10.20
CA SER A 123 13.37 -14.65 9.07
C SER A 123 11.97 -15.27 9.11
N GLN A 124 11.26 -15.16 10.24
CA GLN A 124 9.85 -15.56 10.35
C GLN A 124 8.89 -14.42 9.97
N LEU A 125 9.33 -13.17 9.99
CA LEU A 125 8.54 -11.98 9.63
C LEU A 125 8.56 -11.74 8.11
N THR A 126 8.16 -12.76 7.35
CA THR A 126 8.01 -12.65 5.89
C THR A 126 6.60 -12.20 5.54
N SER A 127 6.45 -11.56 4.37
CA SER A 127 5.14 -11.13 3.87
C SER A 127 4.10 -12.27 3.83
N THR A 128 4.52 -13.46 3.40
CA THR A 128 3.64 -14.64 3.32
C THR A 128 3.23 -15.13 4.71
N LYS A 129 4.16 -15.19 5.67
CA LYS A 129 3.88 -15.64 7.03
C LYS A 129 3.01 -14.63 7.79
N LEU A 130 3.32 -13.34 7.67
CA LEU A 130 2.50 -12.26 8.25
C LEU A 130 1.06 -12.30 7.72
N ARG A 131 0.89 -12.38 6.40
CA ARG A 131 -0.45 -12.49 5.80
C ARG A 131 -1.21 -13.72 6.28
N LYS A 132 -0.55 -14.88 6.33
CA LYS A 132 -1.16 -16.14 6.81
C LYS A 132 -1.57 -16.04 8.27
N HIS A 133 -0.66 -15.56 9.13
CA HIS A 133 -0.92 -15.43 10.56
C HIS A 133 -2.15 -14.54 10.80
N ILE A 134 -2.19 -13.37 10.19
CA ILE A 134 -3.32 -12.44 10.31
C ILE A 134 -4.65 -13.09 9.86
N SER A 135 -4.64 -13.96 8.84
CA SER A 135 -5.84 -14.70 8.41
C SER A 135 -6.29 -15.78 9.40
N THR A 136 -5.46 -16.19 10.35
CA THR A 136 -5.77 -17.24 11.33
C THR A 136 -6.19 -16.69 12.69
N VAL A 137 -5.73 -15.48 13.06
CA VAL A 137 -6.02 -14.88 14.38
C VAL A 137 -7.22 -13.91 14.38
N SER A 138 -7.90 -13.74 13.24
CA SER A 138 -9.08 -12.87 13.11
C SER A 138 -10.37 -13.66 13.23
#